data_AF-A0A914G830-F1
#
_entry.id   AF-A0A914G830-F1
#
_cell.length_a   1.000
_cell.length_b   1.000
_cell.length_c   1.000
_cell.angle_alpha   90.00
_cell.angle_beta   90.00
_cell.angle_gamma   90.00
#
_symmetry.space_group_name_H-M   'P 1'
#
loop_
_entity.id
_entity.type
_entity.pdbx_description
1 polymer ?
#
loop_
_entity_poly.entity_id
_entity_poly.type
_entity_poly.pdbx_seq_one_letter_code
_entity_poly.pdbx_strand_id
1 'polypeptide(L)'
;MVFWPYFGVPPSGMGLLRLLRVVRIDAGATALIHYSADIGQTGTVMEIELALRAIVYGKEVNIVEIVKEILKDNMFIYIDV
;
A
#
# COMPACT_ATOMS: atom_id res chain seq x y z
N MET A 1 3.96 -14.76 -8.24
CA MET A 1 4.00 -13.45 -8.90
C MET A 1 2.63 -12.79 -8.72
N VAL A 2 2.59 -11.63 -8.07
CA VAL A 2 1.34 -10.87 -7.90
C VAL A 2 1.14 -10.10 -9.21
N PHE A 3 0.02 -10.32 -9.90
CA PHE A 3 -0.28 -9.66 -11.16
C PHE A 3 -1.44 -8.71 -10.92
N TRP A 4 -1.15 -7.41 -10.84
CA TRP A 4 -2.20 -6.39 -10.93
C TRP A 4 -2.53 -6.21 -12.42
N PRO A 5 -3.80 -6.36 -12.84
CA PRO A 5 -4.15 -6.24 -14.25
C PRO A 5 -4.03 -4.79 -14.73
N TYR A 6 -3.62 -4.57 -15.98
CA TYR A 6 -3.54 -3.23 -16.57
C TYR A 6 -4.86 -2.44 -16.48
N PHE A 7 -6.00 -3.14 -16.47
CA PHE A 7 -7.31 -2.54 -16.25
C PHE A 7 -8.02 -3.25 -15.09
N GLY A 8 -8.53 -2.45 -14.14
CA GLY A 8 -9.32 -2.93 -13.00
C GLY A 8 -8.47 -3.30 -11.78
N VAL A 9 -9.00 -4.23 -10.99
CA VAL A 9 -8.41 -4.69 -9.73
C VAL A 9 -8.14 -6.19 -9.77
N PRO A 10 -7.18 -6.71 -8.98
CA PRO A 10 -6.98 -8.14 -8.86
C PRO A 10 -8.26 -8.84 -8.39
N PRO A 11 -8.55 -10.05 -8.87
CA PRO A 11 -9.73 -10.82 -8.44
C PRO A 11 -9.67 -11.24 -6.96
N SER A 12 -8.51 -11.09 -6.30
CA SER A 12 -8.32 -11.35 -4.88
C SER A 12 -7.29 -10.41 -4.27
N GLY A 13 -7.58 -9.87 -3.08
CA GLY A 13 -6.62 -9.10 -2.28
C GLY A 13 -5.49 -9.92 -1.64
N MET A 14 -5.56 -11.25 -1.67
CA MET A 14 -4.57 -12.13 -1.02
C MET A 14 -3.16 -11.98 -1.59
N GLY A 15 -3.04 -11.74 -2.90
CA GLY A 15 -1.74 -11.49 -3.53
C GLY A 15 -1.07 -10.25 -2.95
N LEU A 16 -1.84 -9.17 -2.78
CA LEU A 16 -1.37 -7.92 -2.21
C LEU A 16 -0.97 -8.06 -0.74
N LEU A 17 -1.80 -8.72 0.07
CA LEU A 17 -1.48 -8.96 1.49
C LEU A 17 -0.21 -9.80 1.66
N ARG A 18 0.03 -10.78 0.77
CA ARG A 18 1.28 -11.57 0.77
C ARG A 18 2.49 -10.72 0.39
N LEU A 19 2.34 -9.83 -0.59
CA LEU A 19 3.40 -8.88 -0.96
C LEU A 19 3.79 -8.01 0.23
N LEU A 20 2.80 -7.36 0.87
CA LEU A 20 3.02 -6.52 2.04
C LEU A 20 3.65 -7.29 3.20
N ARG A 21 3.24 -8.55 3.41
CA ARG A 21 3.86 -9.42 4.42
C ARG A 21 5.34 -9.71 4.13
N VAL A 22 5.70 -10.00 2.87
CA VAL A 22 7.10 -10.25 2.50
C VAL A 22 7.94 -8.99 2.73
N VAL A 23 7.45 -7.83 2.29
CA VAL A 23 8.10 -6.53 2.51
C VAL A 23 8.31 -6.26 4.02
N ARG A 24 7.32 -6.61 4.85
CA ARG A 24 7.40 -6.41 6.30
C ARG A 24 8.36 -7.35 7.04
N ILE A 25 8.66 -8.52 6.48
CA ILE A 25 9.54 -9.52 7.12
C ILE A 25 11.02 -9.19 6.85
N ASP A 26 11.32 -8.52 5.74
CA ASP A 26 12.67 -8.02 5.43
C ASP A 26 12.94 -6.73 6.21
N ALA A 27 13.11 -6.87 7.52
CA ALA A 27 13.40 -5.77 8.45
C ALA A 27 14.70 -5.06 8.06
N GLY A 28 14.59 -3.84 7.51
CA GLY A 28 15.71 -3.00 7.09
C GLY A 28 15.63 -2.51 5.64
N ALA A 29 14.67 -2.97 4.84
CA ALA A 29 14.47 -2.50 3.48
C ALA A 29 13.40 -1.41 3.41
N THR A 30 13.80 -0.18 3.09
CA THR A 30 12.88 0.84 2.59
C THR A 30 12.25 0.32 1.29
N ALA A 31 10.94 0.08 1.29
CA ALA A 31 10.23 -0.34 0.09
C ALA A 31 9.94 0.86 -0.82
N LEU A 32 10.73 1.03 -1.88
CA LEU A 32 10.39 1.96 -2.96
C LEU A 32 9.34 1.32 -3.87
N ILE A 33 8.09 1.76 -3.73
CA ILE A 33 7.02 1.39 -4.66
C ILE A 33 7.07 2.40 -5.82
N HIS A 34 7.71 1.99 -6.93
CA HIS A 34 7.68 2.74 -8.18
C HIS A 34 6.83 1.99 -9.20
N TYR A 35 5.82 2.67 -9.74
CA TYR A 35 5.12 2.18 -10.93
C TYR A 35 5.12 3.27 -11.99
N SER A 36 5.49 2.89 -13.22
CA SER A 36 5.48 3.77 -14.37
C SER A 36 4.04 4.19 -14.67
N ALA A 37 3.71 5.46 -14.40
CA ALA A 37 2.52 6.17 -14.88
C ALA A 37 1.14 5.91 -14.24
N ASP A 38 0.95 5.01 -13.26
CA ASP A 38 -0.38 4.77 -12.66
C ASP A 38 -0.48 5.13 -11.17
N ILE A 39 -0.99 6.34 -10.90
CA ILE A 39 -1.29 6.89 -9.56
C ILE A 39 -2.27 6.00 -8.79
N GLY A 40 -3.24 5.37 -9.47
CA GLY A 40 -4.32 4.61 -8.83
C GLY A 40 -3.88 3.29 -8.17
N GLN A 41 -2.98 2.54 -8.81
CA GLN A 41 -2.55 1.24 -8.29
C GLN A 41 -1.59 1.40 -7.11
N THR A 42 -0.62 2.31 -7.23
CA THR A 42 0.32 2.65 -6.15
C THR A 42 -0.42 3.20 -4.93
N GLY A 43 -1.37 4.13 -5.12
CA GLY A 43 -2.21 4.66 -4.04
C GLY A 43 -2.97 3.56 -3.30
N THR A 44 -3.55 2.60 -4.03
CA THR A 44 -4.30 1.49 -3.42
C THR A 44 -3.42 0.60 -2.53
N VAL A 45 -2.18 0.32 -2.94
CA VAL A 45 -1.23 -0.46 -2.12
C VAL A 45 -0.88 0.30 -0.84
N MET A 46 -0.64 1.61 -0.95
CA MET A 46 -0.29 2.47 0.18
C MET A 46 -1.46 2.64 1.17
N GLU A 47 -2.68 2.87 0.69
CA GLU A 47 -3.88 2.96 1.52
C GLU A 47 -4.07 1.69 2.35
N ILE A 48 -3.89 0.53 1.73
CA ILE A 48 -4.02 -0.77 2.40
C ILE A 48 -2.92 -0.95 3.45
N GLU A 49 -1.69 -0.53 3.17
CA GLU A 49 -0.60 -0.58 4.17
C GLU A 49 -0.88 0.32 5.38
N LEU A 50 -1.32 1.56 5.16
CA LEU A 50 -1.65 2.49 6.25
C LEU A 50 -2.86 2.01 7.06
N ALA A 51 -3.89 1.48 6.41
CA ALA A 51 -5.03 0.87 7.08
C ALA A 51 -4.60 -0.35 7.92
N LEU A 52 -3.75 -1.23 7.38
CA LEU A 52 -3.21 -2.38 8.11
C LEU A 52 -2.36 -1.95 9.31
N ARG A 53 -1.57 -0.88 9.19
CA ARG A 53 -0.84 -0.30 10.32
C ARG A 53 -1.79 0.20 11.40
N ALA A 54 -2.81 0.97 11.03
CA ALA A 54 -3.80 1.45 11.98
C ALA A 54 -4.45 0.29 12.75
N ILE A 55 -4.85 -0.78 12.06
CA ILE A 55 -5.40 -2.00 12.68
C ILE A 55 -4.40 -2.64 13.64
N VAL A 56 -3.15 -2.85 13.22
CA VAL A 56 -2.11 -3.49 14.05
C VAL A 56 -1.81 -2.67 15.31
N TYR A 57 -1.86 -1.35 15.23
CA TYR A 57 -1.67 -0.45 16.38
C TYR A 57 -2.95 -0.19 17.18
N GLY A 58 -4.07 -0.84 16.84
CA GLY A 58 -5.35 -0.65 17.53
C GLY A 58 -5.97 0.75 17.35
N LYS A 59 -5.59 1.45 16.28
CA LYS A 59 -6.16 2.75 15.89
C LYS A 59 -7.39 2.56 15.02
N GLU A 60 -8.29 3.54 15.07
CA GLU A 60 -9.44 3.60 14.18
C GLU A 60 -8.99 3.77 12.72
N VAL A 61 -9.64 3.07 11.80
CA VAL A 61 -9.31 3.11 10.37
C VAL A 61 -10.30 4.01 9.66
N ASN A 62 -9.83 5.16 9.17
CA ASN A 62 -10.59 6.06 8.33
C ASN A 62 -9.98 6.10 6.93
N ILE A 63 -10.54 5.30 6.02
CA ILE A 63 -10.02 5.18 4.65
C ILE A 63 -10.06 6.53 3.92
N VAL A 64 -11.11 7.34 4.12
CA VAL A 64 -11.25 8.65 3.44
C VAL A 64 -10.15 9.61 3.86
N GLU A 65 -9.76 9.58 5.13
CA GLU A 65 -8.69 10.42 5.66
C GLU A 65 -7.32 9.97 5.15
N ILE A 66 -7.08 8.65 5.15
CA ILE A 66 -5.86 8.04 4.60
C ILE A 66 -5.66 8.41 3.12
N VAL A 67 -6.73 8.34 2.31
CA VAL A 67 -6.71 8.75 0.89
C VAL A 67 -6.31 10.22 0.77
N LYS A 68 -6.89 11.09 1.61
CA LYS A 68 -6.59 12.54 1.59
C LYS A 68 -5.14 12.83 2.00
N GLU A 69 -4.56 12.05 2.90
CA GLU A 69 -3.15 12.19 3.29
C GLU A 69 -2.22 11.80 2.13
N ILE A 70 -2.47 10.65 1.51
CA ILE A 70 -1.67 10.17 0.36
C ILE A 70 -1.75 11.13 -0.84
N LEU A 71 -2.90 11.79 -1.05
CA LEU A 71 -3.05 12.77 -2.14
C LEU A 71 -2.36 14.11 -1.85
N LYS A 72 -2.06 14.43 -0.59
CA LYS A 72 -1.38 15.69 -0.18
C LYS A 72 0.13 15.57 -0.27
N ASP A 73 0.68 14.46 0.18
CA ASP A 73 2.11 14.18 0.06
C ASP A 73 2.35 13.63 -1.35
N ASN A 74 3.12 14.33 -2.19
CA ASN A 74 3.41 13.93 -3.57
C ASN A 74 4.02 12.50 -3.64
N MET A 75 3.15 11.48 -3.67
CA MET A 75 3.27 10.06 -4.03
C MET A 75 4.60 9.32 -3.73
N PHE A 76 5.35 9.74 -2.72
CA PHE A 76 6.53 9.03 -2.22
C PHE A 76 6.46 8.95 -0.70
N ILE A 77 5.87 7.87 -0.20
CA ILE A 77 5.92 7.56 1.24
C ILE A 77 6.96 6.47 1.44
N TYR A 78 7.97 6.79 2.23
CA TYR A 78 8.96 5.84 2.70
C TYR A 78 8.30 4.92 3.73
N ILE A 79 8.11 3.66 3.37
CA ILE A 79 7.65 2.64 4.30
C ILE A 79 8.87 2.21 5.13
N ASP A 80 9.08 2.85 6.27
CA ASP A 80 9.95 2.30 7.33
C ASP A 80 9.21 1.13 7.96
N VAL A 81 9.77 -0.06 7.79
CA VAL A 81 9.30 -1.35 8.31
C VAL A 81 9.95 -1.63 9.65
#